data_AF-A0A8J8JFT5-F1
#
_entry.id   AF-A0A8J8JFT5-F1
#
_cell.length_a   1.000
_cell.length_b   1.000
_cell.length_c   1.000
_cell.angle_alpha   90.00
_cell.angle_beta   90.00
_cell.angle_gamma   90.00
#
_symmetry.space_group_name_H-M   'P 1'
#
loop_
_entity.id
_entity.type
_entity.pdbx_description
1 polymer ?
#
loop_
_entity_poly.entity_id
_entity_poly.type
_entity_poly.pdbx_seq_one_letter_code
_entity_poly.pdbx_strand_id
1 'polypeptide(L)'
;MQEEYKKNIFDKIADKLVYGLGSFINMFKKDWKKKNKSKMEEWRLMLYALNRSPPALIGVFLVVMFILLGIFGPRLATWRY
;
A
#
# COMPACT_ATOMS: atom_id res chain seq x y z
N MET A 1 5.51 -26.41 11.88
CA MET A 1 6.22 -25.40 12.70
C MET A 1 6.02 -24.07 12.01
N GLN A 2 5.35 -23.14 12.69
CA GLN A 2 5.13 -21.79 12.18
C GLN A 2 6.49 -21.09 12.18
N GLU A 3 7.08 -20.90 11.01
CA GLU A 3 8.27 -20.08 10.90
C GLU A 3 7.93 -18.70 11.47
N GLU A 4 8.57 -18.39 12.59
CA GLU A 4 8.58 -17.07 13.23
C GLU A 4 9.40 -16.15 12.32
N TYR A 5 8.83 -15.89 11.14
CA TYR A 5 9.50 -15.27 10.02
C TYR A 5 9.53 -13.77 10.28
N LYS A 6 10.74 -13.19 10.33
CA LYS A 6 10.97 -11.75 10.54
C LYS A 6 9.98 -10.94 9.71
N LYS A 7 9.01 -10.31 10.37
CA LYS A 7 8.13 -9.33 9.72
C LYS A 7 9.00 -8.28 9.05
N ASN A 8 9.06 -8.31 7.72
CA ASN A 8 9.79 -7.31 6.98
C ASN A 8 9.08 -5.95 7.14
N ILE A 9 9.83 -4.86 6.96
CA ILE A 9 9.27 -3.50 7.06
C ILE A 9 8.06 -3.33 6.11
N PHE A 10 8.14 -3.94 4.92
CA PHE A 10 7.07 -3.95 3.92
C PHE A 10 5.78 -4.63 4.41
N ASP A 11 5.88 -5.70 5.19
CA ASP A 11 4.69 -6.40 5.73
C ASP A 11 3.95 -5.52 6.75
N LYS A 12 4.70 -4.79 7.58
CA LYS A 12 4.12 -3.82 8.53
C LYS A 12 3.44 -2.65 7.80
N ILE A 13 4.00 -2.22 6.67
CA ILE A 13 3.41 -1.16 5.85
C ILE A 13 2.12 -1.67 5.20
N ALA A 14 2.11 -2.89 4.65
CA ALA A 14 0.94 -3.51 4.05
C ALA A 14 -0.22 -3.64 5.06
N ASP A 15 0.06 -4.15 6.27
CA ASP A 15 -0.93 -4.22 7.35
C ASP A 15 -1.50 -2.82 7.65
N LYS A 16 -0.64 -1.82 7.82
CA LYS A 16 -1.07 -0.43 8.09
C LYS A 16 -1.90 0.15 6.95
N LEU A 17 -1.55 -0.12 5.68
CA LEU A 17 -2.30 0.35 4.52
C LEU A 17 -3.71 -0.24 4.48
N VAL A 18 -3.86 -1.55 4.69
CA VAL A 18 -5.18 -2.21 4.67
C VAL A 18 -6.06 -1.69 5.79
N TYR A 19 -5.53 -1.64 7.02
CA TYR A 19 -6.30 -1.13 8.16
C TYR A 19 -6.57 0.37 8.05
N GLY A 20 -5.63 1.13 7.48
CA GLY A 20 -5.79 2.56 7.18
C GLY A 20 -6.91 2.80 6.19
N LEU A 21 -6.89 2.13 5.03
CA LEU A 21 -7.95 2.17 4.03
C LEU A 21 -9.30 1.75 4.60
N GLY A 22 -9.33 0.65 5.35
CA GLY A 22 -10.57 0.19 6.00
C GLY A 22 -11.12 1.21 7.00
N SER A 23 -10.25 1.91 7.73
CA SER A 23 -10.66 2.94 8.70
C SER A 23 -11.10 4.23 7.99
N PHE A 24 -10.42 4.60 6.91
CA PHE A 24 -10.80 5.73 6.06
C PHE A 24 -12.18 5.51 5.45
N ILE A 25 -12.44 4.35 4.85
CA ILE A 25 -13.75 4.02 4.29
C ILE A 25 -14.82 3.98 5.39
N ASN A 26 -14.48 3.45 6.57
CA ASN A 26 -15.40 3.41 7.70
C ASN A 26 -15.80 4.80 8.22
N MET A 27 -14.96 5.81 8.01
CA MET A 27 -15.30 7.21 8.33
C MET A 27 -16.44 7.74 7.45
N PHE A 28 -16.47 7.34 6.17
CA PHE A 28 -17.55 7.70 5.23
C PHE A 28 -18.75 6.75 5.30
N LYS A 29 -18.53 5.48 5.65
CA LYS A 29 -19.57 4.45 5.77
C LYS A 29 -19.47 3.73 7.10
N LYS A 30 -20.36 4.09 8.02
CA LYS A 30 -20.46 3.48 9.35
C LYS A 30 -20.57 1.96 9.24
N ASP A 31 -19.82 1.25 10.08
CA ASP A 31 -19.75 -0.22 10.18
C ASP A 31 -19.22 -0.96 8.94
N TRP A 32 -18.71 -0.26 7.91
CA TRP A 32 -18.17 -0.90 6.71
C TRP A 32 -17.02 -1.85 7.05
N LYS A 33 -16.14 -1.46 7.98
CA LYS A 33 -15.01 -2.28 8.42
C LYS A 33 -15.44 -3.62 9.01
N LYS A 34 -16.55 -3.62 9.78
CA LYS A 34 -17.08 -4.82 10.43
C LYS A 34 -17.76 -5.75 9.42
N LYS A 35 -18.52 -5.18 8.48
CA LYS A 35 -19.19 -5.93 7.40
C LYS A 35 -18.20 -6.51 6.38
N ASN A 36 -17.08 -5.83 6.15
CA ASN A 36 -16.11 -6.19 5.11
C ASN A 36 -14.79 -6.75 5.68
N LYS A 37 -14.80 -7.30 6.90
CA LYS A 37 -13.61 -7.86 7.55
C LYS A 37 -12.93 -8.94 6.68
N SER A 38 -13.71 -9.82 6.04
CA SER A 38 -13.19 -10.85 5.13
C SER A 38 -12.48 -10.24 3.92
N LYS A 39 -13.05 -9.19 3.30
CA LYS A 39 -12.38 -8.46 2.20
C LYS A 39 -11.07 -7.81 2.64
N MET A 40 -11.01 -7.27 3.86
CA MET A 40 -9.78 -6.69 4.38
C MET A 40 -8.68 -7.75 4.58
N GLU A 41 -9.03 -8.94 5.08
CA GLU A 41 -8.09 -10.06 5.20
C GLU A 41 -7.59 -10.51 3.81
N GLU A 42 -8.48 -10.58 2.80
CA GLU A 42 -8.07 -10.87 1.42
C GLU A 42 -7.10 -9.81 0.87
N TRP A 43 -7.38 -8.53 1.08
CA TRP A 43 -6.48 -7.45 0.65
C TRP A 43 -5.12 -7.53 1.34
N ARG A 44 -5.10 -7.89 2.62
CA ARG A 44 -3.87 -8.14 3.38
C ARG A 44 -3.08 -9.30 2.80
N LEU A 45 -3.73 -10.41 2.47
CA LEU A 45 -3.10 -11.57 1.82
C LEU A 45 -2.56 -11.23 0.43
N MET A 46 -3.30 -10.46 -0.37
CA MET A 46 -2.83 -10.01 -1.70
C MET A 46 -1.61 -9.09 -1.59
N LEU A 47 -1.62 -8.11 -0.68
CA LEU A 47 -0.46 -7.24 -0.46
C LEU A 47 0.74 -8.00 0.10
N TYR A 48 0.50 -9.02 0.92
CA TYR A 48 1.55 -9.91 1.39
C TYR A 48 2.18 -10.69 0.23
N ALA A 49 1.36 -11.25 -0.67
CA ALA A 49 1.86 -11.91 -1.88
C ALA A 49 2.63 -10.93 -2.79
N LEU A 50 2.13 -9.69 -2.92
CA LEU A 50 2.77 -8.62 -3.68
C LEU A 50 4.19 -8.31 -3.14
N ASN A 51 4.30 -8.10 -1.83
CA ASN A 51 5.57 -7.83 -1.14
C ASN A 51 6.57 -8.98 -1.25
N ARG A 52 6.11 -10.21 -1.51
CA ARG A 52 6.99 -11.38 -1.66
C ARG A 52 7.53 -11.52 -3.08
N SER A 53 6.96 -10.82 -4.05
CA SER A 53 7.40 -10.87 -5.45
C SER A 53 8.37 -9.72 -5.78
N PRO A 54 9.64 -10.01 -6.11
CA PRO A 54 10.60 -9.00 -6.55
C PRO A 54 10.10 -8.09 -7.70
N PRO A 55 9.44 -8.60 -8.76
CA PRO A 55 8.97 -7.73 -9.84
C PRO A 55 7.87 -6.77 -9.40
N ALA A 56 6.96 -7.15 -8.49
CA ALA A 56 5.91 -6.24 -8.06
C ALA A 56 6.46 -5.12 -7.15
N LEU A 57 7.43 -5.42 -6.29
CA LEU A 57 8.15 -4.40 -5.51
C LEU A 57 8.80 -3.35 -6.41
N ILE A 58 9.47 -3.79 -7.48
CA ILE A 58 10.05 -2.90 -8.50
C ILE A 58 8.95 -2.08 -9.18
N GLY A 59 7.83 -2.71 -9.54
CA GLY A 59 6.69 -2.01 -10.15
C GLY A 59 6.12 -0.92 -9.24
N VAL A 60 5.91 -1.21 -7.96
CA VAL A 60 5.43 -0.22 -6.98
C VAL A 60 6.44 0.92 -6.84
N PHE A 61 7.74 0.62 -6.76
CA PHE A 61 8.80 1.62 -6.68
C PHE A 61 8.80 2.56 -7.89
N LEU A 62 8.69 2.02 -9.11
CA LEU A 62 8.61 2.81 -10.33
C LEU A 62 7.38 3.71 -10.36
N VAL A 63 6.20 3.19 -10.01
CA VAL A 63 4.97 3.99 -9.96
C VAL A 63 5.09 5.15 -8.96
N VAL A 64 5.63 4.89 -7.77
CA VAL A 64 5.87 5.92 -6.76
C VAL A 64 6.84 6.99 -7.30
N MET A 65 7.94 6.57 -7.94
CA MET A 65 8.89 7.49 -8.55
C MET A 65 8.24 8.37 -9.62
N PHE A 66 7.42 7.79 -10.50
CA PHE A 66 6.68 8.54 -11.53
C PHE A 66 5.71 9.56 -10.94
N ILE A 67 4.98 9.19 -9.88
CA ILE A 67 4.08 10.12 -9.17
C ILE A 67 4.87 11.28 -8.56
N LEU A 68 6.01 10.99 -7.92
CA LEU A 68 6.88 12.03 -7.36
C LEU A 68 7.41 12.95 -8.45
N LEU A 69 7.88 12.42 -9.58
CA LEU A 69 8.30 13.22 -10.72
C LEU A 69 7.15 14.04 -11.31
N GLY A 70 5.92 13.52 -11.37
CA GLY A 70 4.77 14.28 -11.83
C GLY A 70 4.42 15.46 -10.91
N ILE A 71 4.54 15.28 -9.59
CA ILE A 71 4.22 16.32 -8.60
C ILE A 71 5.34 17.35 -8.47
N PHE A 72 6.59 16.88 -8.41
CA PHE A 72 7.76 17.73 -8.16
C PHE A 72 8.47 18.19 -9.44
N GLY A 73 8.35 17.45 -10.53
CA GLY A 73 8.96 17.77 -11.83
C GLY A 73 8.67 19.20 -12.29
N PRO A 74 7.41 19.70 -12.23
CA PRO A 74 7.10 21.08 -12.60
C PRO A 74 7.81 22.13 -11.72
N ARG A 75 8.12 21.81 -10.46
CA ARG A 75 8.84 22.72 -9.55
C ARG A 75 10.35 22.63 -9.69
N LEU A 76 10.87 21.46 -10.09
CA LEU A 76 12.28 21.20 -10.32
C LEU A 76 12.74 21.64 -11.72
N ALA A 77 11.80 21.73 -12.67
CA ALA A 77 12.06 22.26 -13.99
C ALA A 77 12.52 23.73 -13.87
N THR A 78 13.78 23.97 -14.21
CA THR A 78 14.40 25.31 -14.22
C THR A 78 13.87 26.18 -15.36
N TRP A 79 13.25 25.58 -16.37
CA TRP A 79 12.66 26.29 -17.50
C TRP A 79 11.17 26.50 -17.26
N ARG A 80 10.83 27.78 -17.17
CA ARG A 80 9.47 28.30 -17.03
C ARG A 80 8.90 28.39 -18.45
N TYR A 81 7.99 27.48 -18.81
CA TYR A 81 7.11 27.66 -19.97
C TYR A 81 5.90 28.50 -19.57
#